data_AF-A0A8T5UQA7-F1
#
_entry.id   AF-A0A8T5UQA7-F1
#
_cell.length_a   1.000
_cell.length_b   1.000
_cell.length_c   1.000
_cell.angle_alpha   90.00
_cell.angle_beta   90.00
_cell.angle_gamma   90.00
#
_symmetry.space_group_name_H-M   'P 1'
#
loop_
_entity.id
_entity.type
_entity.pdbx_description
1 polymer ?
#
loop_
_entity_poly.entity_id
_entity_poly.type
_entity_poly.pdbx_seq_one_letter_code
_entity_poly.pdbx_strand_id
1 'polypeptide(L)'
;MPKVGEEFPVIIKSLAYYKMLIHVLRFGSKIIDPNQCKEVMGGLIGYIKTEEGDKEFLVIEDAVPVSHGGAIEVRYSSEQLGSFERIDSRVFEKFGDRGWFSCGWYHSHPNLSPFFSGTDIQNQLFWQARNPAG
;
A
#
# COMPACT_ATOMS: atom_id res chain seq x y z
N MET A 1 -4.50 -5.83 -17.97
CA MET A 1 -3.19 -5.35 -17.48
C MET A 1 -2.78 -4.19 -18.37
N PRO A 2 -2.47 -3.01 -17.80
CA PRO A 2 -2.01 -1.87 -18.59
C PRO A 2 -0.74 -2.23 -19.36
N LYS A 3 -0.64 -1.79 -20.61
CA LYS A 3 0.57 -2.01 -21.43
C LYS A 3 1.70 -1.12 -20.93
N VAL A 4 2.95 -1.55 -21.14
CA VAL A 4 4.12 -0.70 -20.88
C VAL A 4 3.96 0.62 -21.65
N GLY A 5 3.90 1.74 -20.93
CA GLY A 5 3.68 3.08 -21.51
C GLY A 5 2.25 3.60 -21.47
N GLU A 6 1.29 2.83 -20.94
CA GLU A 6 -0.11 3.23 -20.77
C GLU A 6 -0.32 3.82 -19.36
N GLU A 7 -0.85 5.03 -19.27
CA GLU A 7 -1.13 5.67 -17.98
C GLU A 7 -2.31 4.99 -17.28
N PHE A 8 -2.05 4.36 -16.14
CA PHE A 8 -3.08 3.85 -15.23
C PHE A 8 -3.14 4.73 -13.98
N PRO A 9 -3.89 5.85 -14.01
CA PRO A 9 -3.89 6.84 -12.94
C PRO A 9 -4.43 6.28 -11.63
N VAL A 10 -3.78 6.67 -10.52
CA VAL A 10 -4.18 6.30 -9.16
C VAL A 10 -4.77 7.52 -8.45
N ILE A 11 -5.96 7.36 -7.87
CA ILE A 11 -6.63 8.37 -7.06
C ILE A 11 -6.59 7.91 -5.61
N ILE A 12 -5.90 8.66 -4.74
CA ILE A 12 -5.88 8.39 -3.31
C ILE A 12 -6.89 9.31 -2.62
N LYS A 13 -7.91 8.73 -1.98
CA LYS A 13 -8.90 9.49 -1.22
C LYS A 13 -8.27 10.09 0.03
N SER A 14 -8.79 11.26 0.42
CA SER A 14 -8.25 12.04 1.54
C SER A 14 -8.19 11.24 2.85
N LEU A 15 -9.17 10.36 3.10
CA LEU A 15 -9.19 9.51 4.29
C LEU A 15 -8.07 8.47 4.27
N ALA A 16 -7.84 7.79 3.14
CA ALA A 16 -6.72 6.86 2.98
C ALA A 16 -5.39 7.58 3.21
N TYR A 17 -5.22 8.73 2.57
CA TYR A 17 -4.02 9.57 2.73
C TYR A 17 -3.80 9.99 4.19
N TYR A 18 -4.85 10.44 4.87
CA TYR A 18 -4.79 10.84 6.26
C TYR A 18 -4.38 9.68 7.19
N LYS A 19 -4.93 8.48 6.98
CA LYS A 19 -4.57 7.29 7.75
C LYS A 19 -3.11 6.88 7.54
N MET A 20 -2.64 6.91 6.29
CA MET A 20 -1.22 6.69 5.99
C MET A 20 -0.35 7.71 6.74
N LEU A 21 -0.69 8.99 6.64
CA LEU A 21 0.08 10.06 7.26
C LEU A 21 0.15 9.94 8.79
N ILE A 22 -0.97 9.62 9.46
CA ILE A 22 -0.96 9.37 10.91
C ILE A 22 -0.03 8.20 11.25
N HIS A 23 -0.12 7.11 10.50
CA HIS A 23 0.71 5.94 10.76
C HIS A 23 2.19 6.29 10.62
N VAL A 24 2.57 6.98 9.54
CA VAL A 24 3.96 7.44 9.32
C VAL A 24 4.41 8.37 10.43
N LEU A 25 3.67 9.44 10.72
CA LEU A 25 4.09 10.48 11.67
C LEU A 25 4.19 9.98 13.12
N ARG A 26 3.47 8.90 13.46
CA ARG A 26 3.57 8.26 14.78
C ARG A 26 4.93 7.60 15.03
N PHE A 27 5.62 7.19 13.96
CA PHE A 27 6.87 6.43 14.04
C PHE A 27 8.06 7.09 13.34
N GLY A 28 7.81 8.07 12.47
CA GLY A 28 8.81 8.89 11.82
C GLY A 28 8.32 10.33 11.69
N SER A 29 8.76 11.20 12.59
CA SER A 29 8.46 12.64 12.54
C SER A 29 9.60 13.46 13.14
N LYS A 30 9.61 14.76 12.88
CA LYS A 30 10.68 15.67 13.31
C LYS A 30 10.81 15.81 14.83
N ILE A 31 9.83 15.34 15.60
CA ILE A 31 9.84 15.37 17.07
C ILE A 31 10.43 14.09 17.67
N ILE A 32 10.58 13.03 16.86
CA ILE A 32 11.20 11.76 17.27
C ILE A 32 12.70 11.88 16.98
N ASP A 33 13.55 11.35 17.87
CA ASP A 33 14.99 11.26 17.61
C ASP A 33 15.21 10.54 16.26
N PRO A 34 15.98 11.11 15.32
CA PRO A 34 16.20 10.49 14.01
C PRO A 34 16.66 9.03 14.06
N ASN A 35 17.42 8.63 15.08
CA ASN A 35 17.88 7.25 15.27
C ASN A 35 16.81 6.32 15.85
N GLN A 36 15.69 6.87 16.31
CA GLN A 36 14.53 6.16 16.81
C GLN A 36 13.36 6.15 15.82
N CYS A 37 13.47 6.88 14.71
CA CYS A 37 12.52 6.80 13.62
C CYS A 37 12.44 5.36 13.10
N LYS A 38 11.22 4.90 12.86
CA LYS A 38 10.93 3.56 12.39
C LYS A 38 10.13 3.64 11.10
N GLU A 39 10.52 2.83 10.13
CA GLU A 39 9.67 2.59 8.98
C GLU A 39 8.36 1.94 9.43
N VAL A 40 7.32 2.17 8.64
CA VAL A 40 6.00 1.57 8.80
C VAL A 40 5.51 0.99 7.49
N MET A 41 4.55 0.07 7.54
CA MET A 41 3.94 -0.54 6.36
C MET A 41 2.45 -0.77 6.57
N GLY A 42 1.67 -0.70 5.49
CA GLY A 42 0.26 -1.08 5.50
C GLY A 42 -0.30 -1.44 4.13
N GLY A 43 -1.50 -2.04 4.13
CA GLY A 43 -2.23 -2.40 2.93
C GLY A 43 -3.15 -1.27 2.44
N LEU A 44 -3.38 -1.23 1.13
CA LEU A 44 -4.27 -0.30 0.47
C LEU A 44 -5.51 -1.05 -0.04
N ILE A 45 -6.68 -0.46 0.15
CA ILE A 45 -7.97 -1.05 -0.24
C ILE A 45 -8.65 -0.08 -1.20
N GLY A 46 -9.23 -0.63 -2.27
CA GLY A 46 -9.82 0.18 -3.31
C GLY A 46 -10.55 -0.63 -4.36
N TYR A 47 -10.78 0.01 -5.50
CA TYR A 47 -11.47 -0.55 -6.64
C TYR A 47 -11.04 0.16 -7.92
N ILE A 48 -11.30 -0.48 -9.07
CA ILE A 48 -11.11 0.16 -10.38
C ILE A 48 -12.38 0.91 -10.74
N LYS A 49 -12.23 2.17 -11.13
CA LYS A 49 -13.31 3.01 -11.66
C LYS A 49 -13.05 3.27 -13.13
N THR A 50 -14.02 2.97 -13.99
CA THR A 50 -14.00 3.35 -15.41
C THR A 50 -14.80 4.64 -15.59
N GLU A 51 -14.20 5.66 -16.20
CA GLU A 51 -14.88 6.91 -16.57
C GLU A 51 -15.21 6.94 -18.07
N GLU A 52 -15.85 8.03 -18.52
CA GLU A 52 -16.17 8.22 -19.94
C GLU A 52 -14.92 8.10 -20.82
N GLY A 53 -15.05 7.36 -21.93
CA GLY A 53 -13.94 7.07 -22.84
C GLY A 53 -13.05 5.90 -22.42
N ASP A 54 -13.58 4.94 -21.65
CA ASP A 54 -12.91 3.70 -21.22
C ASP A 54 -11.64 3.93 -20.40
N LYS A 55 -11.50 5.11 -19.80
CA LYS A 55 -10.36 5.44 -18.96
C LYS A 55 -10.54 4.83 -17.58
N GLU A 56 -9.65 3.93 -17.21
CA GLU A 56 -9.63 3.27 -15.91
C GLU A 56 -8.76 4.01 -14.90
N PHE A 57 -9.21 4.04 -13.64
CA PHE A 57 -8.49 4.61 -12.51
C PHE A 57 -8.47 3.61 -11.36
N LEU A 58 -7.32 3.48 -10.70
CA LEU A 58 -7.26 2.80 -9.41
C LEU A 58 -7.67 3.78 -8.30
N VAL A 59 -8.81 3.57 -7.67
CA VAL A 59 -9.27 4.41 -6.56
C VAL A 59 -8.91 3.73 -5.24
N ILE A 60 -8.00 4.34 -4.49
CA ILE A 60 -7.65 3.93 -3.13
C ILE A 60 -8.58 4.63 -2.14
N GLU A 61 -9.50 3.86 -1.55
CA GLU A 61 -10.48 4.35 -0.59
C GLU A 61 -10.00 4.28 0.85
N ASP A 62 -9.22 3.25 1.19
CA ASP A 62 -8.74 3.06 2.56
C ASP A 62 -7.30 2.56 2.64
N ALA A 63 -6.66 2.83 3.77
CA ALA A 63 -5.34 2.33 4.13
C ALA A 63 -5.39 1.67 5.50
N VAL A 64 -4.84 0.46 5.61
CA VAL A 64 -4.83 -0.35 6.83
C VAL A 64 -3.38 -0.52 7.31
N PRO A 65 -2.99 0.09 8.44
CA PRO A 65 -1.70 -0.18 9.08
C PRO A 65 -1.47 -1.68 9.32
N VAL A 66 -0.29 -2.20 8.95
CA VAL A 66 0.08 -3.61 9.14
C VAL A 66 1.21 -3.75 10.15
N SER A 67 2.32 -3.02 9.98
CA SER A 67 3.49 -3.15 10.85
C SER A 67 4.31 -1.86 10.96
N HIS A 68 5.20 -1.81 11.95
CA HIS A 68 6.14 -0.71 12.21
C HIS A 68 7.40 -1.23 12.93
N GLY A 69 8.59 -0.67 12.65
CA GLY A 69 9.85 -1.00 13.36
C GLY A 69 10.89 -1.74 12.53
N GLY A 70 11.99 -2.17 13.17
CA GLY A 70 13.22 -2.68 12.53
C GLY A 70 13.11 -3.98 11.73
N ALA A 71 11.88 -4.46 11.48
CA ALA A 71 11.60 -5.61 10.63
C ALA A 71 11.21 -5.22 9.19
N ILE A 72 11.28 -3.93 8.81
CA ILE A 72 10.87 -3.45 7.48
C ILE A 72 12.03 -3.44 6.46
N GLU A 73 13.27 -3.69 6.89
CA GLU A 73 14.41 -3.86 5.98
C GLU A 73 14.46 -5.24 5.27
N VAL A 74 13.45 -6.09 5.49
CA VAL A 74 13.42 -7.47 4.99
C VAL A 74 12.20 -7.68 4.10
N ARG A 75 12.27 -8.66 3.19
CA ARG A 75 11.10 -9.20 2.49
C ARG A 75 9.94 -9.42 3.46
N TYR A 76 8.70 -9.33 3.00
CA TYR A 76 7.53 -9.55 3.85
C TYR A 76 7.72 -10.76 4.78
N SER A 77 7.67 -10.51 6.09
CA SER A 77 7.65 -11.56 7.11
C SER A 77 6.35 -12.38 7.00
N SER A 78 6.35 -13.61 7.53
CA SER A 78 5.15 -14.44 7.58
C SER A 78 3.98 -13.76 8.32
N GLU A 79 4.27 -12.94 9.33
CA GLU A 79 3.25 -12.17 10.05
C GLU A 79 2.64 -11.06 9.18
N GLN A 80 3.46 -10.35 8.41
CA GLN A 80 2.99 -9.35 7.45
C GLN A 80 2.15 -10.01 6.37
N LEU A 81 2.60 -11.12 5.79
CA LEU A 81 1.83 -11.88 4.80
C LEU A 81 0.47 -12.32 5.35
N GLY A 82 0.43 -12.90 6.54
CA GLY A 82 -0.84 -13.27 7.19
C GLY A 82 -1.73 -12.07 7.50
N SER A 83 -1.16 -10.88 7.73
CA SER A 83 -1.92 -9.64 7.91
C SER A 83 -2.52 -9.14 6.60
N PHE A 84 -1.78 -9.19 5.50
CA PHE A 84 -2.30 -8.90 4.17
C PHE A 84 -3.40 -9.89 3.76
N GLU A 85 -3.23 -11.19 4.00
CA GLU A 85 -4.27 -12.20 3.73
C GLU A 85 -5.57 -11.94 4.51
N ARG A 86 -5.46 -11.47 5.77
CA ARG A 86 -6.63 -11.04 6.55
C ARG A 86 -7.28 -9.79 5.98
N ILE A 87 -6.50 -8.84 5.47
CA ILE A 87 -7.05 -7.65 4.77
C ILE A 87 -7.81 -8.11 3.54
N ASP A 88 -7.21 -8.94 2.70
CA ASP A 88 -7.80 -9.46 1.46
C ASP A 88 -9.14 -10.16 1.74
N SER A 89 -9.15 -11.05 2.73
CA SER A 89 -10.34 -11.79 3.13
C SER A 89 -11.45 -10.85 3.63
N ARG A 90 -11.11 -9.87 4.47
CA ARG A 90 -12.07 -8.87 4.96
C ARG A 90 -12.63 -7.99 3.86
N VAL A 91 -11.81 -7.60 2.88
CA VAL A 91 -12.25 -6.81 1.72
C VAL A 91 -13.21 -7.62 0.88
N PHE A 92 -12.85 -8.87 0.57
CA PHE A 92 -13.69 -9.78 -0.20
C PHE A 92 -15.04 -10.02 0.49
N GLU A 93 -15.04 -10.34 1.78
CA GLU A 93 -16.26 -10.58 2.56
C GLU A 93 -17.21 -9.37 2.59
N LYS A 94 -16.65 -8.15 2.66
CA LYS A 94 -17.45 -6.93 2.86
C LYS A 94 -17.86 -6.26 1.54
N PHE A 95 -17.05 -6.41 0.50
CA PHE A 95 -17.15 -5.59 -0.71
C PHE A 95 -16.86 -6.37 -2.00
N GLY A 96 -16.70 -7.70 -1.96
CA GLY A 96 -16.36 -8.52 -3.12
C GLY A 96 -17.41 -8.44 -4.24
N ASP A 97 -18.67 -8.25 -3.89
CA ASP A 97 -19.78 -8.01 -4.84
C ASP A 97 -19.67 -6.67 -5.58
N ARG A 98 -18.87 -5.73 -5.07
CA ARG A 98 -18.62 -4.39 -5.63
C ARG A 98 -17.29 -4.29 -6.36
N GLY A 99 -16.56 -5.41 -6.52
CA GLY A 99 -15.26 -5.44 -7.18
C GLY A 99 -14.15 -4.75 -6.40
N TRP A 100 -14.30 -4.60 -5.08
CA TRP A 100 -13.23 -4.06 -4.24
C TRP A 100 -12.18 -5.14 -3.98
N PHE A 101 -10.93 -4.70 -3.87
CA PHE A 101 -9.81 -5.58 -3.62
C PHE A 101 -8.70 -4.85 -2.86
N SER A 102 -7.70 -5.62 -2.43
CA SER A 102 -6.45 -5.11 -1.86
C SER A 102 -5.57 -4.63 -3.00
N CYS A 103 -5.42 -3.32 -3.14
CA CYS A 103 -4.88 -2.68 -4.34
C CYS A 103 -3.36 -2.51 -4.33
N GLY A 104 -2.71 -2.78 -3.21
CA GLY A 104 -1.30 -2.46 -3.04
C GLY A 104 -0.93 -2.31 -1.57
N TRP A 105 0.24 -1.75 -1.35
CA TRP A 105 0.79 -1.47 -0.04
C TRP A 105 1.49 -0.11 -0.03
N TYR A 106 1.65 0.44 1.16
CA TYR A 106 2.48 1.63 1.40
C TYR A 106 3.51 1.31 2.47
N HIS A 107 4.61 2.05 2.44
CA HIS A 107 5.56 2.11 3.55
C HIS A 107 6.14 3.52 3.69
N SER A 108 7.05 3.74 4.64
CA SER A 108 7.73 5.03 4.82
C SER A 108 9.23 4.87 4.89
N HIS A 109 9.95 5.88 4.39
CA HIS A 109 11.39 6.04 4.63
C HIS A 109 11.67 7.33 5.43
N PRO A 110 11.54 7.33 6.77
CA PRO A 110 11.90 8.49 7.57
C PRO A 110 13.37 8.89 7.35
N ASN A 111 13.62 10.19 7.22
CA ASN A 111 14.96 10.76 7.00
C ASN A 111 15.62 10.42 5.65
N LEU A 112 14.91 9.78 4.72
CA LEU A 112 15.39 9.52 3.36
C LEU A 112 14.44 10.15 2.33
N SER A 113 14.90 10.29 1.09
CA SER A 113 14.01 10.63 -0.02
C SER A 113 13.11 9.45 -0.38
N PRO A 114 12.00 9.66 -1.11
CA PRO A 114 11.21 8.56 -1.67
C PRO A 114 11.99 7.83 -2.77
N PHE A 115 12.15 6.51 -2.64
CA PHE A 115 12.70 5.60 -3.65
C PHE A 115 12.22 4.18 -3.37
N PHE A 116 12.39 3.27 -4.32
CA PHE A 116 12.27 1.83 -4.06
C PHE A 116 13.66 1.23 -3.85
N SER A 117 13.91 0.66 -2.68
CA SER A 117 15.10 -0.14 -2.41
C SER A 117 15.07 -1.46 -3.20
N GLY A 118 16.18 -2.18 -3.22
CA GLY A 118 16.21 -3.53 -3.80
C GLY A 118 15.19 -4.49 -3.16
N THR A 119 14.94 -4.34 -1.87
CA THR A 119 13.92 -5.11 -1.14
C THR A 119 12.52 -4.71 -1.57
N ASP A 120 12.25 -3.42 -1.74
CA ASP A 120 10.92 -2.96 -2.14
C ASP A 120 10.57 -3.39 -3.56
N ILE A 121 11.54 -3.38 -4.47
CA ILE A 121 11.36 -3.92 -5.83
C ILE A 121 10.96 -5.40 -5.75
N GLN A 122 11.63 -6.20 -4.90
CA GLN A 122 11.28 -7.61 -4.73
C GLN A 122 9.87 -7.80 -4.15
N ASN A 123 9.52 -7.02 -3.13
CA ASN A 123 8.18 -7.05 -2.52
C ASN A 123 7.10 -6.62 -3.52
N GLN A 124 7.36 -5.59 -4.33
CA GLN A 124 6.43 -5.13 -5.36
C GLN A 124 6.25 -6.17 -6.47
N LEU A 125 7.33 -6.78 -6.95
CA LEU A 125 7.24 -7.86 -7.94
C LEU A 125 6.48 -9.08 -7.40
N PHE A 126 6.72 -9.44 -6.13
CA PHE A 126 5.97 -10.51 -5.47
C PHE A 126 4.47 -10.18 -5.37
N TRP A 127 4.13 -8.94 -5.01
CA TRP A 127 2.75 -8.46 -4.95
C TRP A 127 2.06 -8.57 -6.31
N GLN A 128 2.69 -8.01 -7.36
CA GLN A 128 2.15 -7.98 -8.72
C GLN A 128 1.99 -9.37 -9.34
N ALA A 129 2.87 -10.31 -9.01
CA ALA A 129 2.74 -11.69 -9.47
C ALA A 129 1.44 -12.36 -9.01
N ARG A 130 0.91 -11.97 -7.83
CA ARG A 130 -0.34 -12.50 -7.27
C ARG A 130 -1.53 -11.58 -7.55
N ASN A 131 -1.28 -10.29 -7.78
CA ASN A 131 -2.29 -9.28 -8.05
C ASN A 131 -1.85 -8.35 -9.19
N PRO A 132 -2.06 -8.74 -10.45
CA PRO A 132 -1.55 -7.99 -11.60
C PRO A 132 -2.25 -6.64 -11.86
N ALA A 133 -3.33 -6.37 -11.13
CA ALA A 133 -4.06 -5.11 -11.15
C ALA A 133 -3.73 -4.21 -9.94
N GLY A 134 -2.82 -4.65 -9.06
CA GLY A 134 -2.30 -3.90 -7.92
C GLY A 134 -0.78 -3.76 -7.93
#